data_AF-A0A316NT24-F1
#
_entry.id   AF-A0A316NT24-F1
#
_cell.length_a   1.000
_cell.length_b   1.000
_cell.length_c   1.000
_cell.angle_alpha   90.00
_cell.angle_beta   90.00
_cell.angle_gamma   90.00
#
_symmetry.space_group_name_H-M   'P 1'
#
loop_
_entity.id
_entity.type
_entity.pdbx_description
1 polymer ?
#
loop_
_entity_poly.entity_id
_entity_poly.type
_entity_poly.pdbx_seq_one_letter_code
_entity_poly.pdbx_strand_id
1 'polypeptide(L)' 'MNKASLLKRFGKNVKIERIKKDLTQEQFAEVLDVNPNYVACIECGRQNMSLGKILELADALGVDIEKLLTFKDYL' A
#
# COMPACT_ATOMS: atom_id res chain seq x y z
N MET A 1 11.09 -14.59 -5.30
CA MET A 1 10.91 -13.25 -4.68
C MET A 1 11.63 -13.22 -3.34
N ASN A 2 12.29 -12.12 -2.97
CA ASN A 2 12.88 -11.91 -1.64
C ASN A 2 12.11 -10.82 -0.86
N LYS A 3 12.40 -10.64 0.44
CA LYS A 3 11.70 -9.67 1.31
C LYS A 3 11.69 -8.25 0.73
N ALA A 4 12.83 -7.74 0.27
CA ALA A 4 12.91 -6.38 -0.28
C ALA A 4 12.06 -6.23 -1.56
N SER A 5 12.10 -7.21 -2.46
CA SER A 5 11.29 -7.21 -3.68
C SER A 5 9.79 -7.36 -3.39
N LEU A 6 9.41 -8.12 -2.35
CA LEU A 6 8.04 -8.26 -1.89
C LEU A 6 7.49 -6.91 -1.40
N LEU A 7 8.20 -6.23 -0.49
CA LEU A 7 7.78 -4.95 0.06
C LEU A 7 7.67 -3.87 -1.02
N LYS A 8 8.59 -3.84 -1.99
CA LYS A 8 8.51 -2.90 -3.12
C LYS A 8 7.29 -3.16 -4.02
N ARG A 9 6.97 -4.43 -4.31
CA ARG A 9 5.80 -4.79 -5.11
C ARG A 9 4.50 -4.45 -4.40
N PHE A 10 4.43 -4.76 -3.10
CA PHE A 10 3.31 -4.36 -2.24
C PHE A 10 3.13 -2.83 -2.22
N GLY A 11 4.18 -2.08 -1.92
CA GLY A 11 4.14 -0.61 -1.92
C GLY A 11 3.72 0.00 -3.25
N LYS A 12 4.14 -0.61 -4.37
CA LYS A 12 3.68 -0.22 -5.71
C LYS A 12 2.18 -0.42 -5.90
N ASN A 13 1.63 -1.56 -5.47
CA ASN A 13 0.18 -1.81 -5.55
C ASN A 13 -0.60 -0.78 -4.72
N VAL A 14 -0.17 -0.50 -3.48
CA VAL A 14 -0.77 0.53 -2.61
C VAL A 14 -0.79 1.89 -3.32
N LYS A 15 0.35 2.31 -3.89
CA LYS A 15 0.45 3.58 -4.62
C LYS A 15 -0.51 3.65 -5.82
N ILE A 16 -0.61 2.56 -6.58
CA ILE A 16 -1.50 2.48 -7.75
C ILE A 16 -2.96 2.66 -7.33
N GLU A 17 -3.41 1.90 -6.32
CA GLU A 17 -4.80 1.98 -5.87
C GLU A 17 -5.11 3.33 -5.21
N ARG A 18 -4.16 3.94 -4.47
CA ARG A 18 -4.32 5.32 -3.96
C ARG A 18 -4.51 6.33 -5.09
N ILE A 19 -3.66 6.29 -6.12
CA ILE A 19 -3.73 7.24 -7.25
C ILE A 19 -5.02 7.07 -8.04
N LYS A 20 -5.54 5.84 -8.20
CA LYS A 20 -6.85 5.62 -8.83
C LYS A 20 -8.02 6.23 -8.06
N LYS A 21 -7.81 6.57 -6.79
CA LYS A 21 -8.77 7.31 -5.97
C LYS A 21 -8.53 8.82 -5.95
N ASP A 22 -7.58 9.32 -6.75
CA ASP A 22 -7.20 10.72 -6.83
C ASP A 22 -6.76 11.32 -5.47
N LEU A 23 -6.24 10.48 -4.57
CA LEU A 23 -5.75 10.91 -3.25
C LEU A 23 -4.26 11.26 -3.31
N THR A 24 -3.82 12.34 -2.68
CA THR A 24 -2.41 12.58 -2.35
C THR A 24 -1.93 11.66 -1.21
N GLN A 25 -0.62 11.63 -0.93
CA GLN A 25 -0.12 10.86 0.22
C GLN A 25 -0.63 11.47 1.55
N GLU A 26 -0.74 12.79 1.62
CA GLU A 26 -1.26 13.53 2.77
C GLU A 26 -2.73 13.20 3.00
N GLN A 27 -3.57 13.30 1.96
CA GLN A 27 -4.99 12.97 2.07
C GLN A 27 -5.21 11.51 2.47
N PHE A 28 -4.43 10.59 1.91
CA PHE A 28 -4.54 9.19 2.30
C PHE A 28 -4.04 8.92 3.72
N ALA A 29 -3.02 9.65 4.18
CA ALA A 29 -2.56 9.59 5.55
C ALA A 29 -3.61 10.11 6.54
N GLU A 30 -4.34 11.16 6.18
CA GLU A 30 -5.50 11.65 6.96
C GLU A 30 -6.60 10.59 7.06
N VAL A 31 -6.95 9.91 5.96
CA VAL A 31 -7.94 8.82 5.96
C VAL A 31 -7.53 7.68 6.90
N LEU A 32 -6.24 7.39 6.99
CA LEU A 32 -5.68 6.33 7.83
C LEU A 32 -5.38 6.77 9.27
N ASP A 33 -5.51 8.07 9.57
CA ASP A 33 -5.06 8.70 10.82
C ASP A 33 -3.58 8.38 11.14
N VAL A 34 -2.70 8.60 10.16
CA VAL A 34 -1.24 8.36 10.28
C VAL A 34 -0.44 9.53 9.74
N ASN A 35 0.88 9.49 10.00
CA ASN A 35 1.80 10.47 9.42
C ASN A 35 1.97 10.24 7.89
N PRO A 36 1.99 11.28 7.04
CA PRO A 36 2.26 11.15 5.61
C PRO A 36 3.56 10.40 5.27
N ASN A 37 4.61 10.54 6.09
CA ASN A 37 5.85 9.79 5.93
C ASN A 37 5.65 8.27 6.07
N TYR A 38 4.66 7.83 6.84
CA TYR A 38 4.30 6.42 6.97
C TYR A 38 3.79 5.87 5.62
N VAL A 39 2.88 6.60 4.97
CA VAL A 39 2.38 6.29 3.63
C VAL A 39 3.53 6.25 2.63
N ALA A 40 4.42 7.24 2.64
CA ALA A 40 5.59 7.26 1.77
C ALA A 40 6.52 6.05 2.00
N CYS A 41 6.73 5.64 3.26
CA CYS A 41 7.51 4.46 3.60
C CYS A 41 6.86 3.15 3.13
N ILE A 42 5.53 3.04 3.19
CA ILE A 42 4.78 1.91 2.62
C ILE A 42 5.00 1.86 1.10
N GLU A 43 4.73 2.97 0.40
CA GLU A 43 4.80 3.01 -1.07
C GLU A 43 6.20 2.78 -1.62
N CYS A 44 7.24 3.17 -0.87
CA CYS A 44 8.63 2.89 -1.23
C CYS A 44 9.11 1.48 -0.83
N GLY A 45 8.26 0.66 -0.20
CA GLY A 45 8.62 -0.68 0.29
C GLY A 45 9.62 -0.67 1.45
N ARG A 46 9.69 0.42 2.22
CA ARG A 46 10.53 0.55 3.42
C ARG A 46 9.80 0.06 4.68
N GLN A 47 8.48 -0.04 4.63
CA GLN A 47 7.67 -0.48 5.77
C GLN A 47 7.21 -1.94 5.63
N ASN A 48 7.45 -2.73 6.67
CA ASN A 48 6.96 -4.11 6.78
C ASN A 48 5.72 -4.12 7.69
N MET A 49 4.53 -4.07 7.09
CA MET A 49 3.26 -4.02 7.81
C MET A 49 2.85 -5.42 8.31
N SER A 50 2.13 -5.46 9.43
CA SER A 50 1.42 -6.68 9.84
C SER A 50 0.19 -6.92 8.96
N LEU A 51 -0.25 -8.17 8.84
CA LEU A 51 -1.41 -8.53 8.02
C LEU A 51 -2.68 -7.77 8.41
N GLY A 52 -2.94 -7.57 9.71
CA GLY A 52 -4.10 -6.78 10.17
C GLY A 52 -4.09 -5.33 9.69
N LYS A 53 -2.92 -4.66 9.72
CA LYS A 53 -2.81 -3.29 9.21
C LYS A 53 -2.91 -3.23 7.68
N ILE A 54 -2.56 -4.31 6.98
CA ILE A 54 -2.77 -4.39 5.52
C ILE A 54 -4.25 -4.52 5.19
N LEU A 55 -5.02 -5.26 5.99
CA LEU A 55 -6.48 -5.33 5.84
C LEU A 55 -7.13 -3.95 6.04
N GLU A 56 -6.80 -3.25 7.13
CA GLU A 56 -7.28 -1.88 7.36
C GLU A 56 -6.90 -0.92 6.22
N LEU A 57 -5.69 -1.08 5.65
CA LEU A 57 -5.23 -0.30 4.51
C LEU A 57 -6.06 -0.59 3.25
N ALA A 58 -6.42 -1.85 3.01
CA ALA A 58 -7.26 -2.27 1.90
C ALA A 58 -8.68 -1.72 2.04
N ASP A 59 -9.24 -1.75 3.25
CA ASP A 59 -10.55 -1.18 3.57
C ASP A 59 -10.58 0.34 3.34
N ALA A 60 -9.56 1.07 3.80
CA ALA A 60 -9.42 2.50 3.54
C ALA A 60 -9.29 2.82 2.03
N LEU A 61 -8.62 1.95 1.29
CA LEU A 61 -8.55 2.00 -0.17
C LEU A 61 -9.80 1.43 -0.85
N GLY A 62 -10.79 0.90 -0.12
CA GLY A 62 -12.00 0.28 -0.68
C GLY A 62 -11.71 -0.76 -1.77
N VAL A 63 -10.69 -1.59 -1.56
CA VAL A 63 -10.30 -2.69 -2.46
C VAL A 63 -10.11 -3.97 -1.65
N ASP A 64 -10.25 -5.12 -2.32
CA ASP A 64 -9.90 -6.39 -1.69
C ASP A 64 -8.41 -6.47 -1.36
N ILE A 65 -8.06 -7.12 -0.26
CA ILE A 65 -6.66 -7.23 0.22
C ILE A 65 -5.75 -7.91 -0.81
N GLU A 66 -6.30 -8.83 -1.61
CA GLU A 66 -5.62 -9.53 -2.71
C GLU A 66 -5.12 -8.56 -3.77
N LYS A 67 -5.78 -7.40 -3.94
CA LYS A 67 -5.32 -6.35 -4.86
C LYS A 67 -3.97 -5.79 -4.45
N LEU A 68 -3.68 -5.77 -3.15
CA LEU A 68 -2.41 -5.30 -2.61
C LEU A 68 -1.35 -6.41 -2.59
N LEU A 69 -1.77 -7.67 -2.40
CA LEU A 69 -0.86 -8.82 -2.19
C LEU A 69 -0.60 -9.68 -3.43
N THR A 70 -1.38 -9.52 -4.51
CA THR A 70 -1.15 -10.27 -5.76
C THR A 70 -0.15 -9.53 -6.64
N PHE A 71 0.88 -10.24 -7.09
CA PHE A 71 1.91 -9.71 -7.96
C PHE A 71 1.86 -10.44 -9.29
N LYS A 72 1.22 -9.83 -10.30
CA LYS A 72 1.22 -10.39 -11.65
C LYS A 72 2.59 -10.17 -12.27
N ASP A 73 3.32 -11.26 -12.51
CA ASP A 73 4.43 -11.27 -13.44
C ASP A 73 3.82 -11.41 -14.84
N TYR A 74 3.71 -10.30 -15.58
CA TYR A 74 3.54 -10.41 -17.02
C TYR A 74 4.89 -10.87 -17.57
N LEU A 75 4.92 -12.10 -18.09
CA LEU A 75 6.02 -12.66 -18.86
C LEU A 75 6.30 -11.81 -20.10
#